data_AF-A0A2E1I402-F1
#
_entry.id   AF-A0A2E1I402-F1
#
_cell.length_a   1.000
_cell.length_b   1.000
_cell.length_c   1.000
_cell.angle_alpha   90.00
_cell.angle_beta   90.00
_cell.angle_gamma   90.00
#
_symmetry.space_group_name_H-M   'P 1'
#
loop_
_entity.id
_entity.type
_entity.pdbx_description
1 polymer ?
#
loop_
_entity_poly.entity_id
_entity_poly.type
_entity_poly.pdbx_seq_one_letter_code
_entity_poly.pdbx_strand_id
1 'polypeptide(L)'
;MKKVTVDNVLEAITQVLKLKNGELQKTSALGDFDSWDSLGHLDILSTLDQLFDGQLGSVNEMASADSVDKIIDALRANSLIE
;
A
#
# COMPACT_ATOMS: atom_id res chain seq x y z
N MET A 1 18.63 8.89 -5.64
CA MET A 1 17.25 8.48 -5.96
C MET A 1 16.75 7.65 -4.78
N LYS A 2 15.69 8.08 -4.09
CA LYS A 2 15.10 7.27 -3.03
C LYS A 2 14.41 6.08 -3.70
N LYS A 3 15.03 4.91 -3.63
CA LYS A 3 14.41 3.66 -4.08
C LYS A 3 13.43 3.26 -2.99
N VAL A 4 12.13 3.35 -3.30
CA VAL A 4 11.08 2.88 -2.39
C VAL A 4 11.14 1.36 -2.38
N THR A 5 11.17 0.77 -1.19
CA THR A 5 11.20 -0.69 -1.02
C THR A 5 9.86 -1.20 -0.50
N VAL A 6 9.67 -2.52 -0.57
CA VAL A 6 8.51 -3.19 0.04
C VAL A 6 8.31 -2.80 1.51
N ASP A 7 9.40 -2.64 2.26
CA ASP A 7 9.36 -2.24 3.67
C ASP A 7 8.76 -0.84 3.85
N ASN A 8 9.12 0.11 2.99
CA ASN A 8 8.55 1.46 3.05
C ASN A 8 7.05 1.49 2.71
N VAL A 9 6.60 0.62 1.81
CA VAL A 9 5.17 0.46 1.49
C VAL A 9 4.44 -0.12 2.71
N LEU A 10 4.99 -1.15 3.35
CA LEU A 10 4.45 -1.72 4.58
C LEU A 10 4.40 -0.69 5.70
N GLU A 11 5.45 0.10 5.90
CA GLU A 11 5.48 1.19 6.88
C GLU A 11 4.40 2.23 6.60
N ALA A 12 4.24 2.67 5.34
CA ALA A 12 3.22 3.63 4.96
C ALA A 12 1.80 3.11 5.26
N ILE A 13 1.51 1.86 4.88
CA ILE A 13 0.22 1.21 5.17
C ILE A 13 0.02 1.08 6.69
N THR A 14 1.04 0.66 7.42
CA THR A 14 0.99 0.51 8.89
C THR A 14 0.68 1.85 9.57
N GLN A 15 1.30 2.94 9.10
CA GLN A 15 1.06 4.29 9.62
C GLN A 15 -0.37 4.78 9.35
N VAL A 16 -0.89 4.56 8.14
CA VAL A 16 -2.27 4.91 7.77
C VAL A 16 -3.27 4.16 8.63
N LEU A 17 -3.08 2.85 8.74
CA LEU A 17 -3.97 1.98 9.51
C LEU A 17 -3.75 2.09 11.03
N LYS A 18 -2.76 2.88 11.47
CA LYS A 18 -2.36 3.06 12.87
C LYS A 18 -2.11 1.72 13.57
N LEU A 19 -1.61 0.74 12.83
CA LEU A 19 -1.26 -0.58 13.34
C LEU A 19 0.08 -0.53 14.07
N LYS A 20 0.34 -1.51 14.93
CA LYS A 20 1.68 -1.66 15.52
C LYS A 20 2.61 -2.35 14.52
N ASN A 21 3.89 -2.03 14.61
CA ASN A 21 4.93 -2.70 13.83
C ASN A 21 4.87 -4.22 14.09
N GLY A 22 4.68 -4.98 13.01
CA GLY A 22 4.55 -6.44 13.04
C GLY A 22 3.11 -6.97 13.05
N GLU A 23 2.09 -6.13 13.15
CA GLU A 23 0.69 -6.56 12.96
C GLU A 23 0.34 -6.73 11.48
N LEU A 24 0.80 -5.81 10.62
CA LEU A 24 0.59 -5.87 9.19
C LEU A 24 1.45 -6.98 8.57
N GLN A 25 0.82 -7.94 7.91
CA GLN A 25 1.49 -8.98 7.14
C GLN A 25 1.29 -8.75 5.65
N LYS A 26 2.16 -9.33 4.82
CA LYS A 26 2.02 -9.25 3.35
C LYS A 26 0.75 -9.93 2.85
N THR A 27 0.32 -10.96 3.57
CA THR A 27 -0.93 -11.68 3.29
C THR A 27 -2.17 -10.95 3.82
N SER A 28 -2.02 -9.83 4.54
CA SER A 28 -3.15 -9.07 5.04
C SER A 28 -3.92 -8.40 3.91
N ALA A 29 -5.24 -8.38 4.05
CA ALA A 29 -6.17 -7.82 3.09
C ALA A 29 -7.16 -6.84 3.72
N LEU A 30 -7.91 -6.14 2.87
CA LEU A 30 -9.06 -5.34 3.24
C LEU A 30 -10.02 -6.19 4.09
N GLY A 31 -10.35 -5.69 5.28
CA GLY A 31 -11.19 -6.39 6.25
C GLY A 31 -10.45 -7.29 7.25
N ASP A 32 -9.14 -7.54 7.13
CA ASP A 32 -8.36 -8.17 8.21
C ASP A 32 -8.26 -7.27 9.44
N PHE A 33 -8.27 -5.95 9.22
CA PHE A 33 -8.21 -4.94 10.27
C PHE A 33 -9.42 -4.01 10.15
N ASP A 34 -10.00 -3.63 11.29
CA ASP A 34 -11.06 -2.60 11.36
C ASP A 34 -10.63 -1.28 10.71
N SER A 35 -9.35 -0.92 10.83
CA SER A 35 -8.78 0.27 10.19
C SER A 35 -8.77 0.17 8.66
N TRP A 36 -8.75 -1.05 8.10
CA TRP A 36 -8.66 -1.30 6.66
C TRP A 36 -10.04 -1.64 6.06
N ASP A 37 -10.96 -0.69 6.22
CA ASP A 37 -12.23 -0.59 5.49
C ASP A 37 -12.05 0.16 4.15
N SER A 38 -13.12 0.32 3.39
CA SER A 38 -13.31 1.19 2.23
C SER A 38 -12.63 2.56 2.36
N LEU A 39 -12.79 3.27 3.49
CA LEU A 39 -12.13 4.56 3.70
C LEU A 39 -10.63 4.42 3.97
N GLY A 40 -10.24 3.47 4.83
CA GLY A 40 -8.83 3.21 5.13
C GLY A 40 -8.05 2.78 3.88
N HIS A 41 -8.70 2.05 2.97
CA HIS A 41 -8.10 1.70 1.68
C HIS A 41 -7.84 2.93 0.81
N LEU A 42 -8.76 3.91 0.76
CA LEU A 42 -8.52 5.16 0.05
C LEU A 42 -7.38 5.97 0.68
N ASP A 43 -7.29 6.01 2.01
CA ASP A 43 -6.17 6.66 2.71
C ASP A 43 -4.83 5.98 2.41
N ILE A 44 -4.81 4.64 2.31
CA ILE A 44 -3.62 3.88 1.89
C ILE A 44 -3.22 4.30 0.47
N LEU A 45 -4.17 4.25 -0.47
CA LEU A 45 -3.91 4.61 -1.87
C LEU A 45 -3.40 6.04 -2.00
N SER A 46 -4.02 6.99 -1.30
CA SER A 46 -3.62 8.39 -1.28
C SER A 46 -2.21 8.57 -0.69
N THR A 47 -1.92 7.93 0.44
CA THR A 47 -0.60 8.02 1.10
C THR A 47 0.50 7.40 0.24
N LEU A 48 0.22 6.24 -0.37
CA LEU A 48 1.14 5.64 -1.30
C LEU A 48 1.30 6.55 -2.52
N ASP A 49 0.24 7.12 -3.08
CA ASP A 49 0.32 8.04 -4.23
C ASP A 49 1.22 9.23 -3.94
N GLN A 50 1.14 9.81 -2.73
CA GLN A 50 2.08 10.82 -2.28
C GLN A 50 3.52 10.31 -2.14
N LEU A 51 3.72 9.06 -1.70
CA LEU A 51 5.05 8.44 -1.59
C LEU A 51 5.71 8.26 -2.96
N PHE A 52 4.90 7.98 -3.99
CA PHE A 52 5.33 7.81 -5.38
C PHE A 52 5.08 9.07 -6.23
N ASP A 53 4.93 10.25 -5.62
CA ASP A 53 4.80 11.55 -6.32
C ASP A 53 3.70 11.58 -7.40
N GLY A 54 2.55 10.94 -7.15
CA GLY A 54 1.41 10.90 -8.06
C GLY A 54 1.47 9.82 -9.14
N GLN A 55 2.50 8.96 -9.14
CA GLN A 55 2.65 7.92 -10.16
C GLN A 55 1.62 6.78 -10.03
N LEU A 56 1.05 6.60 -8.84
CA LEU A 56 0.08 5.53 -8.56
C LEU A 56 -1.28 5.78 -9.18
N GLY A 57 -1.67 7.04 -9.41
CA GLY A 57 -2.89 7.38 -10.15
C GLY A 57 -2.95 6.79 -11.58
N SER A 58 -1.80 6.41 -12.16
CA SER A 58 -1.74 5.73 -13.46
C SER A 58 -1.83 4.20 -13.36
N VAL A 59 -1.74 3.64 -12.15
CA VAL A 59 -1.74 2.20 -11.89
C VAL A 59 -3.16 1.74 -11.58
N ASN A 60 -3.91 1.39 -12.63
CA ASN A 60 -5.30 0.94 -12.50
C ASN A 60 -5.46 -0.29 -11.58
N GLU A 61 -4.44 -1.15 -11.50
CA GLU A 61 -4.44 -2.35 -10.67
C GLU A 61 -4.51 -2.02 -9.17
N MET A 62 -4.03 -0.84 -8.76
CA MET A 62 -4.02 -0.41 -7.35
C MET A 62 -5.42 -0.18 -6.81
N ALA A 63 -6.36 0.30 -7.64
CA ALA A 63 -7.76 0.46 -7.26
C ALA A 63 -8.46 -0.90 -6.98
N SER A 64 -7.90 -2.00 -7.48
CA SER A 64 -8.39 -3.37 -7.24
C SER A 64 -7.48 -4.15 -6.28
N ALA A 65 -6.44 -3.52 -5.74
CA ALA A 65 -5.46 -4.17 -4.88
C ALA A 65 -5.95 -4.21 -3.43
N ASP A 66 -6.87 -5.15 -3.16
CA ASP A 66 -7.45 -5.36 -1.83
C ASP A 66 -6.50 -6.03 -0.81
N SER A 67 -5.25 -6.30 -1.15
CA SER A 67 -4.29 -6.97 -0.25
C SER A 67 -2.88 -6.40 -0.39
N VAL A 68 -2.06 -6.50 0.67
CA VAL A 68 -0.69 -5.96 0.66
C VAL A 68 0.15 -6.61 -0.44
N ASP A 69 0.06 -7.93 -0.61
CA ASP A 69 0.73 -8.64 -1.71
C ASP A 69 0.30 -8.09 -3.08
N LYS A 70 -1.00 -7.85 -3.32
CA LYS A 70 -1.48 -7.25 -4.58
C LYS A 70 -0.93 -5.85 -4.82
N ILE A 71 -0.86 -5.03 -3.77
CA ILE A 71 -0.27 -3.68 -3.83
C ILE A 71 1.20 -3.78 -4.23
N ILE A 72 1.96 -4.67 -3.59
CA ILE A 72 3.37 -4.89 -3.87
C ILE A 72 3.56 -5.40 -5.31
N ASP A 73 2.76 -6.37 -5.75
CA ASP A 73 2.81 -6.90 -7.11
C ASP A 73 2.51 -5.82 -8.15
N ALA A 74 1.47 -5.00 -7.95
CA ALA A 74 1.15 -3.89 -8.85
C ALA A 74 2.29 -2.87 -8.92
N LEU A 75 2.87 -2.50 -7.77
CA LEU A 75 4.01 -1.58 -7.71
C LEU A 75 5.25 -2.16 -8.42
N ARG A 76 5.53 -3.45 -8.24
CA ARG A 76 6.65 -4.14 -8.88
C ARG A 76 6.44 -4.29 -10.38
N ALA A 77 5.23 -4.64 -10.82
CA ALA A 77 4.86 -4.72 -12.23
C ALA A 77 5.07 -3.38 -12.94
N ASN A 78 4.86 -2.27 -12.23
CA ASN A 78 5.08 -0.91 -12.74
C ASN A 78 6.51 -0.38 -12.47
N SER A 79 7.43 -1.20 -11.98
CA SER A 79 8.82 -0.83 -11.66
C SER A 79 8.94 0.37 -10.69
N LEU A 80 7.95 0.56 -9.82
CA LEU A 80 7.92 1.62 -8.82
C LEU A 80 8.75 1.26 -7.58
N ILE A 81 8.88 -0.04 -7.29
CA ILE A 81 9.66 -0.59 -6.17
C ILE A 81 10.58 -1.73 -6.63
N GLU A 82 11.62 -2.00 -5.85
CA GLU A 82 12.50 -3.18 -5.96
C GLU A 82 12.04 -4.33 -5.03
#